data_AF-A0A1V6SFM9-F1
#
_entry.id   AF-A0A1V6SFM9-F1
#
_cell.length_a   1.000
_cell.length_b   1.000
_cell.length_c   1.000
_cell.angle_alpha   90.00
_cell.angle_beta   90.00
_cell.angle_gamma   90.00
#
_symmetry.space_group_name_H-M   'P 1'
#
loop_
_entity.id
_entity.type
_entity.pdbx_description
1 polymer ?
#
loop_
_entity_poly.entity_id
_entity_poly.type
_entity_poly.pdbx_seq_one_letter_code
_entity_poly.pdbx_strand_id
1 'polypeptide(L)'
;MSGPHPQFSPACPIPYILHPAERVEQLKAFLQTDFGKAQRVNVEALIRLYENGELGPRQRGDPPIYLVEGRRVERNPWEDESVPNNAMRWCETLEYQQMIQQQELQANII
;
A
#
# COMPACT_ATOMS: atom_id res chain seq x y z
N MET A 1 51.12 -13.37 -6.71
CA MET A 1 50.62 -12.84 -5.43
C MET A 1 49.18 -12.41 -5.65
N SER A 2 48.24 -13.21 -5.16
CA SER A 2 46.80 -12.98 -5.31
C SER A 2 46.39 -11.88 -4.33
N GLY A 3 46.00 -10.71 -4.85
CA GLY A 3 45.47 -9.63 -4.02
C GLY A 3 44.17 -10.03 -3.32
N PRO A 4 43.81 -9.39 -2.19
CA PRO A 4 42.57 -9.71 -1.50
C PRO A 4 41.38 -9.43 -2.41
N HIS A 5 40.58 -10.47 -2.67
CA HIS A 5 39.32 -10.33 -3.38
C HIS A 5 38.38 -9.43 -2.54
N PRO A 6 37.71 -8.43 -3.13
CA PRO A 6 36.70 -7.67 -2.41
C PRO A 6 35.60 -8.62 -1.94
N GLN A 7 35.46 -8.74 -0.62
CA GLN A 7 34.40 -9.51 -0.01
C GLN A 7 33.10 -8.72 -0.16
N PHE A 8 32.36 -8.98 -1.25
CA PHE A 8 31.02 -8.47 -1.40
C PHE A 8 30.12 -9.15 -0.36
N SER A 9 29.68 -8.38 0.64
CA SER A 9 28.56 -8.78 1.49
C SER A 9 27.35 -9.00 0.58
N PRO A 10 26.58 -10.09 0.72
CA PRO A 10 25.33 -10.22 -0.03
C PRO A 10 24.49 -8.99 0.26
N ALA A 11 23.95 -8.37 -0.79
CA ALA A 11 22.95 -7.33 -0.63
C ALA A 11 21.74 -7.97 0.02
N CYS A 12 21.60 -7.83 1.34
CA CYS A 12 20.35 -8.10 2.03
C CYS A 12 19.46 -6.89 1.76
N PRO A 13 18.48 -6.96 0.85
CA PRO A 13 17.59 -5.83 0.61
C PRO A 13 16.86 -5.52 1.92
N ILE A 14 16.88 -4.25 2.32
CA ILE A 14 16.09 -3.77 3.45
C ILE A 14 14.61 -4.01 3.10
N PRO A 15 13.85 -4.72 3.95
CA PRO A 15 12.44 -4.95 3.66
C PRO A 15 11.71 -3.61 3.64
N TYR A 16 10.89 -3.40 2.60
CA TYR A 16 10.00 -2.24 2.56
C TYR A 16 8.91 -2.42 3.60
N ILE A 17 8.85 -1.47 4.52
CA ILE A 17 7.81 -1.36 5.53
C ILE A 17 7.06 -0.08 5.26
N LEU A 18 5.77 -0.19 4.97
CA LEU A 18 4.88 0.95 4.88
C LEU A 18 4.47 1.36 6.30
N HIS A 19 4.96 2.51 6.73
CA HIS A 19 4.62 3.05 8.05
C HIS A 19 3.24 3.72 8.04
N PRO A 20 2.41 3.55 9.09
CA PRO A 20 1.06 4.12 9.13
C PRO A 20 1.03 5.64 8.90
N ALA A 21 1.93 6.39 9.55
CA ALA A 21 1.97 7.85 9.42
C ALA A 21 2.28 8.29 7.98
N GLU A 22 3.27 7.66 7.34
CA GLU A 22 3.60 7.91 5.93
C GLU A 22 2.40 7.58 5.03
N ARG A 23 1.76 6.44 5.27
CA ARG A 23 0.61 6.03 4.46
C ARG A 23 -0.57 6.99 4.60
N VAL A 24 -0.88 7.43 5.81
CA VAL A 24 -1.94 8.41 6.07
C VAL A 24 -1.71 9.68 5.27
N GLU A 25 -0.48 10.20 5.22
CA GLU A 25 -0.15 11.38 4.40
C GLU A 25 -0.34 11.12 2.91
N GLN A 26 0.13 9.97 2.40
CA GLN A 26 -0.10 9.57 1.00
C GLN A 26 -1.60 9.48 0.67
N LEU A 27 -2.43 8.94 1.57
CA LEU A 27 -3.87 8.83 1.40
C LEU A 27 -4.56 10.20 1.44
N LYS A 28 -4.12 11.11 2.33
CA LYS A 28 -4.61 12.50 2.38
C LYS A 28 -4.27 13.28 1.11
N ALA A 29 -3.08 13.08 0.56
CA ALA A 29 -2.69 13.62 -0.74
C ALA A 29 -3.54 13.01 -1.87
N PHE A 30 -3.75 11.70 -1.86
CA PHE A 30 -4.57 11.00 -2.85
C PHE A 30 -6.00 11.54 -2.91
N LEU A 31 -6.61 11.88 -1.75
CA LEU A 31 -7.95 12.50 -1.67
C LEU A 31 -8.08 13.84 -2.43
N GLN A 32 -6.98 14.50 -2.77
CA GLN A 32 -7.00 15.76 -3.55
C GLN A 32 -7.21 15.52 -5.05
N THR A 33 -6.94 14.29 -5.53
CA THR A 33 -7.14 13.89 -6.93
C THR A 33 -8.60 13.56 -7.22
N ASP A 34 -9.02 13.61 -8.49
CA ASP A 34 -10.41 13.29 -8.84
C ASP A 34 -10.77 11.82 -8.57
N PHE A 35 -9.83 10.90 -8.80
CA PHE A 35 -9.97 9.50 -8.42
C PHE A 35 -10.08 9.33 -6.90
N GLY A 36 -9.29 10.06 -6.12
CA GLY A 36 -9.37 10.04 -4.67
C GLY A 36 -10.68 10.60 -4.14
N LYS A 37 -11.21 11.66 -4.75
CA LYS A 37 -12.54 12.19 -4.41
C LYS A 37 -13.65 11.19 -4.71
N ALA A 38 -13.57 10.47 -5.82
CA ALA A 38 -14.52 9.39 -6.15
C ALA A 38 -14.46 8.24 -5.13
N GLN A 39 -13.27 7.92 -4.60
CA GLN A 39 -13.04 6.87 -3.60
C GLN A 39 -13.06 7.37 -2.15
N ARG A 40 -13.53 8.61 -1.91
CA ARG A 40 -13.41 9.29 -0.61
C ARG A 40 -13.86 8.43 0.57
N VAL A 41 -15.02 7.77 0.44
CA VAL A 41 -15.61 6.94 1.50
C VAL A 41 -14.67 5.81 1.95
N ASN A 42 -13.99 5.16 1.00
CA ASN A 42 -13.05 4.07 1.30
C ASN A 42 -11.71 4.60 1.80
N VAL A 43 -11.21 5.67 1.20
CA VAL A 43 -9.91 6.26 1.59
C VAL A 43 -9.97 6.85 2.99
N GLU A 44 -11.04 7.57 3.34
CA GLU A 44 -11.23 8.10 4.69
C GLU A 44 -11.37 6.99 5.74
N ALA A 45 -12.09 5.90 5.41
CA ALA A 45 -12.17 4.73 6.28
C ALA A 45 -10.79 4.08 6.49
N LEU A 46 -10.01 3.95 5.43
CA LEU A 46 -8.65 3.41 5.51
C LEU A 46 -7.71 4.29 6.36
N ILE A 47 -7.80 5.62 6.22
CA ILE A 47 -7.06 6.55 7.08
C ILE A 47 -7.42 6.31 8.55
N ARG A 48 -8.71 6.20 8.89
CA ARG A 48 -9.15 5.96 10.27
C ARG A 48 -8.59 4.67 10.84
N LEU A 49 -8.57 3.60 10.05
CA LEU A 49 -8.00 2.30 10.45
C LEU A 49 -6.49 2.39 10.76
N TYR A 50 -5.75 3.24 10.06
CA TYR A 50 -4.35 3.50 10.39
C TYR A 50 -4.20 4.41 11.62
N GLU A 51 -4.97 5.50 11.70
CA GLU A 51 -4.88 6.48 12.79
C GLU A 51 -5.31 5.89 14.15
N ASN A 52 -6.27 4.96 14.17
CA ASN A 52 -6.70 4.29 15.40
C ASN A 52 -5.89 3.04 15.77
N GLY A 53 -4.92 2.66 14.93
CA GLY A 53 -4.03 1.51 15.17
C GLY A 53 -4.63 0.15 14.85
N GLU A 54 -5.82 0.06 14.26
CA GLU A 54 -6.37 -1.21 13.74
C GLU A 54 -5.51 -1.78 12.59
N LEU A 55 -4.79 -0.90 11.89
CA LEU A 55 -3.76 -1.25 10.91
C LEU A 55 -2.40 -0.78 11.39
N GLY A 56 -1.52 -1.76 11.66
CA GLY A 56 -0.13 -1.51 11.96
C GLY A 56 0.73 -1.24 10.71
N PRO A 57 2.06 -1.12 10.89
CA PRO A 57 3.01 -1.12 9.78
C PRO A 57 2.82 -2.36 8.90
N ARG A 58 2.90 -2.16 7.59
CA ARG A 58 2.67 -3.23 6.63
C ARG A 58 3.94 -3.58 5.86
N GLN A 59 4.10 -4.85 5.51
CA GLN A 59 5.24 -5.38 4.76
C GLN A 59 4.79 -6.26 3.59
N ARG A 60 5.72 -6.51 2.67
CA ARG A 60 5.48 -7.41 1.52
C ARG A 60 5.04 -8.80 2.01
N GLY A 61 3.95 -9.30 1.43
CA GLY A 61 3.34 -10.58 1.81
C GLY A 61 2.18 -10.45 2.79
N ASP A 62 1.95 -9.27 3.37
CA ASP A 62 0.75 -9.03 4.17
C ASP A 62 -0.52 -9.17 3.31
N PRO A 63 -1.61 -9.72 3.88
CA PRO A 63 -2.87 -9.91 3.15
C PRO A 63 -3.44 -8.56 2.67
N PRO A 64 -4.11 -8.51 1.51
CA PRO A 64 -4.79 -7.30 1.04
C PRO A 64 -5.78 -6.76 2.08
N ILE A 65 -5.96 -5.43 2.10
CA ILE A 65 -7.04 -4.80 2.86
C ILE A 65 -8.14 -4.45 1.88
N TYR A 66 -9.33 -5.00 2.13
CA TYR A 66 -10.51 -4.71 1.33
C TYR A 66 -11.45 -3.78 2.08
N LEU A 67 -11.95 -2.77 1.37
CA LEU A 67 -13.07 -1.96 1.83
C LEU A 67 -14.19 -1.91 0.80
N VAL A 68 -15.43 -1.85 1.29
CA VAL A 68 -16.63 -1.62 0.49
C VAL A 68 -17.44 -0.53 1.18
N GLU A 69 -17.68 0.59 0.50
CA GLU A 69 -18.45 1.73 1.02
C GLU A 69 -17.97 2.19 2.42
N GLY A 70 -16.65 2.23 2.61
CA GLY A 70 -16.00 2.63 3.87
C GLY A 70 -15.99 1.58 4.97
N ARG A 71 -16.43 0.35 4.69
CA ARG A 71 -16.39 -0.77 5.66
C ARG A 71 -15.31 -1.77 5.28
N ARG A 72 -14.47 -2.14 6.24
CA ARG A 72 -13.51 -3.23 6.08
C ARG A 72 -14.25 -4.55 5.90
N VAL A 73 -13.84 -5.34 4.91
CA VAL A 73 -14.35 -6.69 4.67
C VAL A 73 -13.19 -7.68 4.65
N GLU A 74 -13.45 -8.93 5.03
CA GLU A 74 -12.41 -9.96 5.11
C GLU A 74 -12.16 -10.64 3.77
N ARG A 75 -13.19 -10.73 2.93
CA ARG A 75 -13.15 -11.42 1.63
C ARG A 75 -12.93 -10.45 0.51
N ASN A 76 -12.41 -10.96 -0.60
CA ASN A 76 -12.26 -10.22 -1.84
C ASN A 76 -13.65 -9.78 -2.36
N PRO A 77 -13.98 -8.47 -2.38
CA PRO A 77 -15.32 -8.00 -2.74
C PRO A 77 -15.60 -8.06 -4.25
N TRP A 78 -14.62 -8.47 -5.07
CA TRP A 78 -14.81 -8.77 -6.49
C TRP A 78 -15.22 -10.23 -6.74
N GLU A 79 -15.04 -11.11 -5.76
CA GLU A 79 -15.41 -12.53 -5.82
C GLU A 79 -16.63 -12.84 -4.93
N ASP A 80 -17.10 -11.87 -4.15
CA ASP A 80 -18.26 -12.00 -3.28
C ASP A 80 -19.53 -11.51 -4.00
N GLU A 81 -20.37 -12.47 -4.41
CA GLU A 81 -21.64 -12.20 -5.10
C GLU A 81 -22.64 -11.40 -4.25
N SER A 82 -22.47 -11.34 -2.93
CA SER A 82 -23.32 -10.53 -2.05
C SER A 82 -23.02 -9.03 -2.14
N VAL A 83 -21.88 -8.64 -2.70
CA VAL A 83 -21.48 -7.24 -2.86
C VAL A 83 -22.08 -6.68 -4.16
N PRO A 84 -22.95 -5.65 -4.10
CA PRO A 84 -23.56 -5.08 -5.30
C PRO A 84 -22.53 -4.61 -6.33
N ASN A 85 -22.76 -4.88 -7.62
CA ASN A 85 -21.81 -4.54 -8.69
C ASN A 85 -21.43 -3.05 -8.73
N ASN A 86 -22.37 -2.17 -8.38
CA ASN A 86 -22.17 -0.72 -8.33
C ASN A 86 -21.53 -0.21 -7.03
N ALA A 87 -21.25 -1.08 -6.06
CA ALA A 87 -20.63 -0.66 -4.79
C ALA A 87 -19.18 -0.21 -5.01
N MET A 88 -18.81 0.88 -4.33
CA MET A 88 -17.44 1.38 -4.32
C MET A 88 -16.54 0.44 -3.53
N ARG A 89 -15.65 -0.23 -4.24
CA ARG A 89 -14.67 -1.18 -3.69
C ARG A 89 -13.28 -0.55 -3.63
N TRP A 90 -12.51 -0.97 -2.66
CA TRP A 90 -11.11 -0.62 -2.50
C TRP A 90 -10.29 -1.87 -2.14
N CYS A 91 -9.09 -1.95 -2.70
CA CYS A 91 -8.11 -2.97 -2.38
C CYS A 91 -6.77 -2.27 -2.14
N GLU A 92 -6.19 -2.45 -0.95
CA GLU A 92 -4.84 -2.02 -0.66
C GLU A 92 -3.88 -3.21 -0.59
N THR A 93 -2.96 -3.26 -1.55
CA THR A 93 -1.81 -4.16 -1.56
C THR A 93 -0.52 -3.36 -1.61
N LEU A 94 0.55 -3.93 -1.05
CA LEU A 94 1.88 -3.31 -1.08
C LEU A 94 2.67 -3.63 -2.36
N GLU A 95 2.16 -4.54 -3.19
CA GLU A 95 2.80 -4.94 -4.46
C GLU A 95 2.86 -3.77 -5.44
N TYR A 96 1.75 -3.04 -5.60
CA TYR A 96 1.69 -1.88 -6.49
C TYR A 96 2.48 -0.68 -5.96
N GLN A 97 2.53 -0.47 -4.64
CA GLN A 97 3.25 0.65 -4.05
C GLN A 97 4.76 0.55 -4.22
N GLN A 98 5.32 -0.67 -4.07
CA GLN A 98 6.74 -0.90 -4.32
C GLN A 98 7.13 -0.71 -5.79
N MET A 99 6.29 -1.09 -6.74
CA MET A 99 6.59 -0.88 -8.17
C MET A 99 6.75 0.61 -8.50
N ILE A 100 5.87 1.46 -7.95
CA ILE A 100 5.94 2.92 -8.14
C ILE A 100 7.20 3.48 -7.49
N GLN A 101 7.51 3.08 -6.25
CA GLN A 101 8.70 3.55 -5.55
C GLN A 101 10.01 3.11 -6.20
N GLN A 102 10.07 1.89 -6.76
CA GLN A 102 11.24 1.43 -7.53
C GLN A 102 11.43 2.22 -8.82
N GLN A 103 10.36 2.62 -9.50
CA GLN A 103 10.44 3.48 -10.69
C GLN A 103 10.95 4.88 -10.33
N GLU A 104 10.48 5.47 -9.23
CA GLU A 104 10.96 6.78 -8.75
C GLU A 104 12.44 6.75 -8.33
N LEU A 105 12.88 5.68 -7.64
CA LEU A 105 14.29 5.49 -7.29
C LEU A 105 15.19 5.36 -8.52
N GLN A 106 14.73 4.65 -9.56
CA GLN A 106 15.49 4.51 -10.82
C GLN A 106 15.51 5.81 -11.63
N ALA A 107 14.43 6.59 -11.61
CA ALA A 107 14.35 7.88 -12.31
C ALA A 107 15.27 8.96 -11.72
N ASN A 108 15.61 8.85 -10.43
CA ASN A 108 16.46 9.81 -9.71
C ASN A 108 17.96 9.45 -9.72
N ILE A 109 18.38 8.42 -10.47
CA ILE A 109 19.79 8.00 -10.63
C ILE A 109 20.32 8.34 -12.04
N ILE A 110 19.79 9.38 -12.70
CA ILE A 110 20.27 9.86 -14.02
C ILE A 110 20.81 11.27 -13.91
#